data_AF-A0A6G1RKM2-F1
#
_entry.id   AF-A0A6G1RKM2-F1
#
_cell.length_a   1.000
_cell.length_b   1.000
_cell.length_c   1.000
_cell.angle_alpha   90.00
_cell.angle_beta   90.00
_cell.angle_gamma   90.00
#
_symmetry.space_group_name_H-M   'P 1'
#
loop_
_entity.id
_entity.type
_entity.pdbx_description
1 polymer ?
#
loop_
_entity_poly.entity_id
_entity_poly.type
_entity_poly.pdbx_seq_one_letter_code
_entity_poly.pdbx_strand_id
1 'polypeptide(L)'
;LLAQDYSPEATLQFSKHFDVPSSLIQIQWAAPQVVSAGAGGTDIYDLLLVRFDKGPLGVLHFKLGVITRGQLGLVEIIHQYIRYDEIHEAFNVLNTMNWNMMGRQCYICLSAIVNHLLKQKLTPDREAQLEASLGTFYAPTRPLLDTTILEYRDPISRYARRFFHHLLRYQRFEKAFLLAVDIGARDLFMDIHYLALDKGELA
;
A
#
# COMPACT_ATOMS: atom_id res chain seq x y z
N LEU A 1 -17.95 -24.05 26.84
CA LEU A 1 -17.78 -24.18 25.37
C LEU A 1 -16.30 -24.40 25.11
N LEU A 2 -15.91 -25.64 24.83
CA LEU A 2 -14.53 -25.99 24.51
C LEU A 2 -14.16 -25.30 23.20
N ALA A 3 -13.17 -24.40 23.24
CA ALA A 3 -12.56 -23.89 22.02
C ALA A 3 -11.87 -25.07 21.34
N GLN A 4 -12.37 -25.49 20.18
CA GLN A 4 -11.66 -26.46 19.35
C GLN A 4 -10.34 -25.82 18.94
N ASP A 5 -9.23 -26.44 19.34
CA ASP A 5 -7.87 -26.10 18.91
C ASP A 5 -7.71 -26.44 17.43
N TYR A 6 -8.25 -25.60 16.54
CA TYR A 6 -7.97 -25.70 15.12
C TYR A 6 -6.57 -25.15 14.86
N SER A 7 -5.66 -26.02 14.44
CA SER A 7 -4.42 -25.58 13.78
C SER A 7 -4.80 -24.82 12.50
N PRO A 8 -4.21 -23.65 12.23
CA PRO A 8 -4.53 -22.89 11.03
C PRO A 8 -4.15 -23.69 9.77
N GLU A 9 -5.15 -24.10 8.98
CA GLU A 9 -4.92 -24.68 7.66
C GLU A 9 -4.73 -23.57 6.61
N ALA A 10 -3.78 -23.75 5.70
CA ALA A 10 -3.52 -22.77 4.62
C ALA A 10 -4.66 -22.68 3.59
N THR A 11 -5.50 -23.70 3.50
CA THR A 11 -6.61 -23.78 2.53
C THR A 11 -7.84 -24.38 3.19
N LEU A 12 -8.99 -23.72 3.07
CA LEU A 12 -10.27 -24.26 3.53
C LEU A 12 -10.90 -25.14 2.45
N GLN A 13 -11.01 -26.45 2.71
CA GLN A 13 -11.56 -27.43 1.77
C GLN A 13 -13.07 -27.62 1.97
N PHE A 14 -13.88 -26.80 1.29
CA PHE A 14 -15.35 -26.84 1.39
C PHE A 14 -15.97 -28.21 1.13
N SER A 15 -15.40 -28.99 0.22
CA SER A 15 -15.89 -30.33 -0.15
C SER A 15 -15.90 -31.32 1.03
N LYS A 16 -15.07 -31.12 2.05
CA LYS A 16 -15.06 -31.96 3.26
C LYS A 16 -16.23 -31.69 4.20
N HIS A 17 -16.92 -30.57 4.01
CA HIS A 17 -17.99 -30.11 4.92
C HIS A 17 -19.39 -30.22 4.30
N PHE A 18 -19.49 -30.70 3.06
CA PHE A 18 -20.77 -30.89 2.37
C PHE A 18 -21.02 -32.36 2.11
N ASP A 19 -22.21 -32.84 2.47
CA ASP A 19 -22.65 -34.21 2.19
C ASP A 19 -22.95 -34.43 0.70
N VAL A 20 -23.15 -33.34 -0.05
CA VAL A 20 -23.47 -33.36 -1.49
C VAL A 20 -22.36 -32.66 -2.27
N PRO A 21 -21.88 -33.23 -3.40
CA PRO A 21 -20.92 -32.57 -4.27
C PRO A 21 -21.54 -31.28 -4.82
N SER A 22 -21.09 -30.16 -4.28
CA SER A 22 -21.59 -28.83 -4.61
C SER A 22 -20.49 -28.02 -5.27
N SER A 23 -20.77 -27.40 -6.41
CA SER A 23 -19.82 -26.51 -7.09
C SER A 23 -20.02 -25.07 -6.63
N LEU A 24 -18.92 -24.32 -6.49
CA LEU A 24 -18.99 -22.91 -6.14
C LEU A 24 -19.41 -22.09 -7.37
N ILE A 25 -20.60 -21.49 -7.34
CA ILE A 25 -21.12 -20.71 -8.48
C ILE A 25 -20.70 -19.24 -8.36
N GLN A 26 -20.69 -18.68 -7.15
CA GLN A 26 -20.51 -17.25 -6.96
C GLN A 26 -19.78 -16.93 -5.66
N ILE A 27 -18.84 -15.99 -5.77
CA ILE A 27 -18.15 -15.35 -4.66
C ILE A 27 -18.38 -13.85 -4.80
N GLN A 28 -18.84 -13.19 -3.74
CA GLN A 28 -19.06 -11.74 -3.77
C GLN A 28 -18.82 -11.12 -2.39
N TRP A 29 -18.11 -9.99 -2.34
CA TRP A 29 -18.01 -9.18 -1.14
C TRP A 29 -19.36 -8.56 -0.80
N ALA A 30 -19.73 -8.56 0.49
CA ALA A 30 -20.89 -7.83 0.94
C ALA A 30 -20.73 -6.34 0.59
N ALA A 31 -21.69 -5.78 -0.12
CA ALA A 31 -21.70 -4.35 -0.39
C ALA A 31 -22.00 -3.61 0.92
N PRO A 32 -21.32 -2.48 1.20
CA PRO A 32 -21.69 -1.63 2.31
C PRO A 32 -23.14 -1.18 2.11
N GLN A 33 -23.95 -1.32 3.15
CA GLN A 33 -25.31 -0.80 3.15
C GLN A 33 -25.20 0.73 3.07
N VAL A 34 -25.68 1.34 1.98
CA VAL A 34 -25.79 2.80 1.85
C VAL A 34 -26.85 3.28 2.84
N VAL A 35 -26.46 3.53 4.10
CA VAL A 35 -27.38 4.06 5.11
C VAL A 35 -26.74 5.26 5.80
N SER A 36 -27.26 6.42 5.40
CA SER A 36 -27.34 7.70 6.11
C SER A 36 -26.05 8.29 6.67
N ALA A 37 -25.74 9.50 6.21
CA ALA A 37 -24.83 10.43 6.85
C ALA A 37 -25.32 10.75 8.29
N GLY A 38 -24.94 9.91 9.24
CA GLY A 38 -25.38 10.01 10.62
C GLY A 38 -24.63 9.04 11.52
N ALA A 39 -23.50 9.51 12.05
CA ALA A 39 -22.80 9.00 13.22
C ALA A 39 -22.55 7.47 13.31
N GLY A 40 -21.32 7.06 12.99
CA GLY A 40 -20.68 5.91 13.65
C GLY A 40 -21.02 4.51 13.13
N GLY A 41 -21.68 4.38 11.97
CA GLY A 41 -21.86 3.08 11.31
C GLY A 41 -20.50 2.45 10.98
N THR A 42 -20.23 1.28 11.57
CA THR A 42 -19.08 0.45 11.21
C THR A 42 -19.41 -0.21 9.88
N ASP A 43 -18.95 0.38 8.78
CA ASP A 43 -19.06 -0.24 7.47
C ASP A 43 -18.45 -1.67 7.53
N ILE A 44 -19.25 -2.65 7.15
CA ILE A 44 -18.91 -4.08 7.21
C ILE A 44 -18.25 -4.47 5.88
N TYR A 45 -16.92 -4.55 5.87
CA TYR A 45 -16.12 -4.91 4.68
C TYR A 45 -15.53 -6.32 4.74
N ASP A 46 -15.85 -7.08 5.79
CA ASP A 46 -15.21 -8.34 6.14
C ASP A 46 -16.10 -9.57 5.88
N LEU A 47 -17.25 -9.39 5.23
CA LEU A 47 -18.15 -10.48 4.85
C LEU A 47 -18.01 -10.82 3.37
N LEU A 48 -17.75 -12.09 3.08
CA LEU A 48 -17.75 -12.65 1.73
C LEU A 48 -18.89 -13.65 1.60
N LEU A 49 -19.83 -13.37 0.71
CA LEU A 49 -20.90 -14.27 0.33
C LEU A 49 -20.35 -15.35 -0.61
N VAL A 50 -20.70 -16.59 -0.31
CA VAL A 50 -20.29 -17.77 -1.06
C VAL A 50 -21.54 -18.59 -1.39
N ARG A 51 -21.83 -18.79 -2.68
CA ARG A 51 -23.03 -19.51 -3.15
C ARG A 51 -22.66 -20.76 -3.91
N PHE A 52 -23.15 -21.90 -3.42
CA PHE A 52 -22.93 -23.21 -4.03
C PHE A 52 -24.14 -23.67 -4.85
N ASP A 53 -23.89 -24.44 -5.92
CA ASP A 53 -24.96 -25.04 -6.74
C ASP A 53 -25.76 -26.04 -5.93
N LYS A 54 -27.08 -25.81 -5.84
CA LYS A 54 -28.02 -26.61 -5.04
C LYS A 54 -27.57 -26.80 -3.58
N GLY A 55 -26.65 -25.97 -3.10
CA GLY A 55 -26.03 -26.04 -1.79
C GLY A 55 -26.40 -24.85 -0.91
N PRO A 56 -25.92 -24.81 0.34
CA PRO A 56 -26.24 -23.72 1.26
C PRO A 56 -25.59 -22.39 0.83
N LEU A 57 -26.20 -21.28 1.22
CA LEU A 57 -25.53 -19.97 1.21
C LEU A 57 -24.58 -19.89 2.40
N GLY A 58 -23.31 -19.63 2.13
CA GLY A 58 -22.29 -19.42 3.13
C GLY A 58 -21.91 -17.94 3.22
N VAL A 59 -21.58 -17.50 4.43
CA VAL A 59 -20.91 -16.21 4.64
C VAL A 59 -19.60 -16.47 5.37
N LEU A 60 -18.49 -16.08 4.75
CA LEU A 60 -17.20 -16.06 5.42
C LEU A 60 -17.03 -14.69 6.07
N HIS A 61 -16.82 -14.69 7.39
CA HIS A 61 -16.51 -13.50 8.15
C HIS A 61 -15.02 -13.47 8.46
N PHE A 62 -14.32 -12.53 7.83
CA PHE A 62 -12.90 -12.33 8.00
C PHE A 62 -12.65 -11.56 9.31
N LYS A 63 -12.35 -12.28 10.39
CA LYS A 63 -11.90 -11.66 11.64
C LYS A 63 -10.49 -11.09 11.47
N LEU A 64 -10.42 -9.90 10.89
CA LEU A 64 -9.16 -9.19 10.71
C LEU A 64 -8.73 -8.66 12.09
N GLY A 65 -7.50 -8.98 12.49
CA GLY A 65 -7.04 -8.80 13.86
C GLY A 65 -7.05 -7.35 14.37
N VAL A 66 -6.60 -7.13 15.61
CA VAL A 66 -6.62 -5.82 16.27
C VAL A 66 -5.96 -4.70 15.44
N ILE A 67 -4.94 -5.05 14.64
CA ILE A 67 -4.19 -4.12 13.78
C ILE A 67 -5.10 -3.44 12.74
N THR A 68 -6.06 -4.18 12.18
CA THR A 68 -6.99 -3.69 11.15
C THR A 68 -8.28 -3.14 11.75
N ARG A 69 -8.41 -3.15 13.08
CA ARG A 69 -9.64 -2.80 13.81
C ARG A 69 -10.89 -3.54 13.30
N GLY A 70 -10.71 -4.74 12.73
CA GLY A 70 -11.80 -5.52 12.16
C GLY A 70 -12.32 -5.02 10.80
N GLN A 71 -11.64 -4.08 10.13
CA GLN A 71 -12.05 -3.60 8.80
C GLN A 71 -11.11 -4.13 7.71
N LEU A 72 -11.67 -4.51 6.56
CA LEU A 72 -10.90 -4.82 5.35
C LEU A 72 -10.88 -3.60 4.43
N GLY A 73 -10.02 -2.63 4.74
CA GLY A 73 -9.83 -1.45 3.92
C GLY A 73 -8.68 -1.59 2.93
N LEU A 74 -8.56 -0.60 2.04
CA LEU A 74 -7.44 -0.51 1.11
C LEU A 74 -6.08 -0.43 1.83
N VAL A 75 -6.04 0.18 3.03
CA VAL A 75 -4.83 0.28 3.85
C VAL A 75 -4.39 -1.12 4.29
N GLU A 76 -5.31 -1.93 4.78
CA GLU A 76 -5.06 -3.28 5.25
C GLU A 76 -4.64 -4.21 4.11
N ILE A 77 -5.27 -4.08 2.94
CA ILE A 77 -4.89 -4.80 1.72
C ILE A 77 -3.45 -4.50 1.33
N ILE A 78 -3.05 -3.22 1.33
CA ILE A 78 -1.67 -2.81 1.03
C ILE A 78 -0.68 -3.40 2.04
N HIS A 79 -1.00 -3.38 3.34
CA HIS A 79 -0.13 -4.00 4.34
C HIS A 79 0.03 -5.51 4.12
N GLN A 80 -1.02 -6.18 3.66
CA GLN A 80 -0.96 -7.60 3.34
C GLN A 80 -0.09 -7.87 2.11
N TYR A 81 -0.21 -7.07 1.04
CA TYR A 81 0.68 -7.17 -0.12
C TYR A 81 2.15 -6.94 0.27
N ILE A 82 2.43 -5.92 1.09
CA ILE A 82 3.79 -5.68 1.61
C ILE A 82 4.30 -6.88 2.41
N ARG A 83 3.44 -7.54 3.19
CA ARG A 83 3.83 -8.71 3.99
C ARG A 83 4.25 -9.90 3.14
N TYR A 84 3.65 -10.08 1.96
CA TYR A 84 3.97 -11.13 1.01
C TYR A 84 4.95 -10.70 -0.10
N ASP A 85 5.58 -9.53 0.04
CA ASP A 85 6.53 -8.95 -0.93
C ASP A 85 5.89 -8.69 -2.32
N GLU A 86 4.56 -8.56 -2.39
CA GLU A 86 3.80 -8.24 -3.60
C GLU A 86 3.70 -6.72 -3.79
N ILE A 87 4.85 -6.05 -3.88
CA ILE A 87 4.92 -4.58 -3.88
C ILE A 87 4.23 -3.94 -5.09
N HIS A 88 4.23 -4.63 -6.24
CA HIS A 88 3.54 -4.15 -7.42
C HIS A 88 2.02 -4.00 -7.17
N GLU A 89 1.41 -4.97 -6.51
CA GLU A 89 -0.02 -4.93 -6.16
C GLU A 89 -0.30 -3.88 -5.08
N ALA A 90 0.59 -3.75 -4.09
CA ALA A 90 0.50 -2.69 -3.10
C ALA A 90 0.49 -1.29 -3.75
N PHE A 91 1.37 -1.07 -4.72
CA PHE A 91 1.43 0.16 -5.49
C PHE A 91 0.19 0.37 -6.36
N ASN A 92 -0.29 -0.66 -7.07
CA ASN A 92 -1.48 -0.56 -7.91
C ASN A 92 -2.68 -0.09 -7.10
N VAL A 93 -2.87 -0.63 -5.88
CA VAL A 93 -3.92 -0.17 -4.97
C VAL A 93 -3.71 1.30 -4.57
N LEU A 94 -2.49 1.70 -4.16
CA LEU A 94 -2.19 3.10 -3.82
C LEU A 94 -2.51 4.06 -4.98
N ASN A 95 -2.19 3.68 -6.21
CA ASN A 95 -2.43 4.50 -7.40
C ASN A 95 -3.93 4.70 -7.72
N THR A 96 -4.80 3.81 -7.21
CA THR A 96 -6.26 3.99 -7.31
C THR A 96 -6.84 4.91 -6.24
N MET A 97 -6.08 5.19 -5.16
CA MET A 97 -6.53 6.04 -4.07
C MET A 97 -6.58 7.52 -4.48
N ASN A 98 -7.50 8.26 -3.87
CA ASN A 98 -7.63 9.70 -4.09
C ASN A 98 -7.03 10.49 -2.91
N TRP A 99 -5.85 11.06 -3.09
CA TRP A 99 -5.18 11.92 -2.11
C TRP A 99 -6.06 13.06 -1.58
N ASN A 100 -6.91 13.65 -2.41
CA ASN A 100 -7.77 14.78 -1.99
C ASN A 100 -8.93 14.35 -1.08
N MET A 101 -9.34 13.08 -1.12
CA MET A 101 -10.42 12.54 -0.27
C MET A 101 -9.89 11.68 0.88
N MET A 102 -8.73 11.05 0.68
CA MET A 102 -8.17 10.02 1.56
C MET A 102 -6.70 10.29 1.90
N GLY A 103 -6.31 11.57 2.07
CA GLY A 103 -4.92 11.98 2.23
C GLY A 103 -4.17 11.22 3.34
N ARG A 104 -4.82 11.02 4.50
CA ARG A 104 -4.24 10.27 5.62
C ARG A 104 -3.96 8.82 5.26
N GLN A 105 -4.91 8.14 4.60
CA GLN A 105 -4.77 6.75 4.18
C GLN A 105 -3.70 6.61 3.09
N CYS A 106 -3.68 7.52 2.10
CA CYS A 106 -2.66 7.55 1.06
C CYS A 106 -1.26 7.71 1.67
N TYR A 107 -1.10 8.61 2.64
CA TYR A 107 0.15 8.80 3.36
C TYR A 107 0.59 7.56 4.15
N ILE A 108 -0.34 6.92 4.88
CA ILE A 108 -0.04 5.66 5.61
C ILE A 108 0.46 4.60 4.63
N CYS A 109 -0.22 4.41 3.50
CA CYS A 109 0.14 3.42 2.50
C CYS A 109 1.47 3.72 1.80
N LEU A 110 1.66 4.96 1.32
CA LEU A 110 2.90 5.42 0.71
C LEU A 110 4.08 5.22 1.68
N SER A 111 3.92 5.65 2.93
CA SER A 111 4.98 5.50 3.92
C SER A 111 5.29 4.04 4.23
N ALA A 112 4.29 3.15 4.26
CA ALA A 112 4.50 1.71 4.46
C ALA A 112 5.30 1.10 3.29
N ILE A 113 4.91 1.38 2.04
CA ILE A 113 5.58 0.89 0.83
C ILE A 113 7.02 1.41 0.78
N VAL A 114 7.22 2.72 0.90
CA VAL A 114 8.55 3.34 0.82
C VAL A 114 9.45 2.86 1.94
N ASN A 115 8.95 2.75 3.18
CA ASN A 115 9.76 2.21 4.29
C ASN A 115 10.16 0.75 4.08
N HIS A 116 9.29 -0.05 3.48
CA HIS A 116 9.60 -1.44 3.17
C HIS A 116 10.72 -1.52 2.12
N LEU A 117 10.59 -0.76 1.02
CA LEU A 117 11.57 -0.73 -0.07
C LEU A 117 12.93 -0.17 0.36
N LEU A 118 12.97 0.91 1.14
CA LEU A 118 14.23 1.52 1.60
C LEU A 118 15.07 0.62 2.54
N LYS A 119 14.46 -0.41 3.14
CA LYS A 119 15.17 -1.40 3.97
C LYS A 119 15.89 -2.45 3.13
N GLN A 120 15.53 -2.59 1.86
CA GLN A 120 16.04 -3.60 0.97
C GLN A 120 17.19 -3.06 0.11
N LYS A 121 17.89 -3.95 -0.61
CA LYS A 121 18.93 -3.56 -1.57
C LYS A 121 18.29 -2.87 -2.77
N LEU A 122 18.85 -1.76 -3.24
CA LEU A 122 18.37 -1.06 -4.43
C LEU A 122 18.61 -1.92 -5.68
N THR A 123 17.52 -2.26 -6.35
CA THR A 123 17.48 -2.87 -7.69
C THR A 123 16.78 -1.90 -8.64
N PRO A 124 16.94 -2.01 -9.96
CA PRO A 124 16.22 -1.17 -10.92
C PRO A 124 14.69 -1.21 -10.71
N ASP A 125 14.14 -2.39 -10.40
CA ASP A 125 12.70 -2.53 -10.15
C ASP A 125 12.25 -1.79 -8.88
N ARG A 126 13.03 -1.89 -7.80
CA ARG A 126 12.73 -1.20 -6.54
C ARG A 126 12.93 0.31 -6.66
N GLU A 127 13.91 0.75 -7.44
CA GLU A 127 14.13 2.13 -7.81
C GLU A 127 12.89 2.69 -8.52
N ALA A 128 12.40 2.00 -9.54
CA ALA A 128 11.18 2.37 -10.26
C ALA A 128 9.94 2.36 -9.35
N GLN A 129 9.80 1.39 -8.45
CA GLN A 129 8.70 1.33 -7.48
C GLN A 129 8.74 2.50 -6.47
N LEU A 130 9.93 2.90 -6.02
CA LEU A 130 10.12 4.06 -5.14
C LEU A 130 9.77 5.36 -5.85
N GLU A 131 10.27 5.55 -7.08
CA GLU A 131 9.93 6.68 -7.95
C GLU A 131 8.43 6.76 -8.20
N ALA A 132 7.80 5.65 -8.61
CA ALA A 132 6.38 5.60 -8.88
C ALA A 132 5.54 5.90 -7.62
N SER A 133 5.92 5.34 -6.47
CA SER A 133 5.23 5.56 -5.20
C SER A 133 5.25 7.03 -4.78
N LEU A 134 6.41 7.68 -4.85
CA LEU A 134 6.53 9.12 -4.59
C LEU A 134 5.84 9.97 -5.67
N GLY A 135 5.86 9.50 -6.92
CA GLY A 135 5.18 10.10 -8.06
C GLY A 135 3.67 10.24 -7.87
N THR A 136 3.04 9.36 -7.08
CA THR A 136 1.60 9.48 -6.76
C THR A 136 1.24 10.82 -6.09
N PHE A 137 2.21 11.50 -5.47
CA PHE A 137 2.03 12.81 -4.84
C PHE A 137 2.71 13.94 -5.62
N TYR A 138 3.94 13.74 -6.13
CA TYR A 138 4.69 14.79 -6.83
C TYR A 138 4.30 14.99 -8.29
N ALA A 139 3.84 13.92 -8.96
CA ALA A 139 3.37 13.95 -10.34
C ALA A 139 2.02 13.21 -10.46
N PRO A 140 0.99 13.67 -9.73
CA PRO A 140 -0.26 12.96 -9.61
C PRO A 140 -1.06 13.04 -10.91
N THR A 141 -1.74 11.96 -11.28
CA THR A 141 -2.63 11.94 -12.47
C THR A 141 -3.82 12.87 -12.33
N ARG A 142 -4.21 13.20 -11.09
CA ARG A 142 -5.24 14.18 -10.75
C ARG A 142 -4.60 15.31 -9.95
N PRO A 143 -4.83 16.58 -10.30
CA PRO A 143 -4.31 17.70 -9.53
C PRO A 143 -4.69 17.61 -8.05
N LEU A 144 -3.72 17.83 -7.17
CA LEU A 144 -3.96 17.90 -5.73
C LEU A 144 -4.50 19.27 -5.34
N LEU A 145 -5.35 19.30 -4.32
CA LEU A 145 -5.80 20.54 -3.69
C LEU A 145 -4.65 21.16 -2.89
N ASP A 146 -4.61 22.49 -2.82
CA ASP A 146 -3.61 23.22 -2.05
C ASP A 146 -3.59 22.80 -0.57
N THR A 147 -4.76 22.47 0.00
CA THR A 147 -4.88 21.95 1.37
C THR A 147 -4.17 20.61 1.54
N THR A 148 -4.36 19.68 0.60
CA THR A 148 -3.69 18.38 0.57
C THR A 148 -2.18 18.55 0.42
N ILE A 149 -1.75 19.44 -0.47
CA ILE A 149 -0.32 19.73 -0.67
C ILE A 149 0.28 20.29 0.61
N LEU A 150 -0.35 21.31 1.22
CA LEU A 150 0.14 21.96 2.43
C LEU A 150 0.28 20.98 3.60
N GLU A 151 -0.66 20.05 3.75
CA GLU A 151 -0.66 19.07 4.84
C GLU A 151 0.42 17.99 4.66
N TYR A 152 0.60 17.47 3.43
CA TYR A 152 1.40 16.27 3.19
C TYR A 152 2.77 16.52 2.54
N ARG A 153 3.04 17.71 2.00
CA ARG A 153 4.31 18.03 1.31
C ARG A 153 5.52 17.79 2.20
N ASP A 154 5.52 18.32 3.41
CA ASP A 154 6.66 18.20 4.33
C ASP A 154 6.92 16.76 4.78
N PRO A 155 5.92 15.99 5.26
CA PRO A 155 6.17 14.60 5.66
C PRO A 155 6.58 13.72 4.46
N ILE A 156 6.05 13.95 3.26
CA ILE A 156 6.44 13.19 2.05
C ILE A 156 7.86 13.57 1.60
N SER A 157 8.24 14.85 1.70
CA SER A 157 9.60 15.33 1.38
C SER A 157 10.69 14.62 2.19
N ARG A 158 10.39 14.22 3.44
CA ARG A 158 11.32 13.41 4.24
C ARG A 158 11.58 12.04 3.61
N TYR A 159 10.58 11.43 2.99
CA TYR A 159 10.74 10.15 2.28
C TYR A 159 11.49 10.31 0.97
N ALA A 160 11.20 11.37 0.20
CA ALA A 160 11.98 11.69 -1.00
C ALA A 160 13.46 11.93 -0.68
N ARG A 161 13.76 12.67 0.39
CA ARG A 161 15.14 12.86 0.89
C ARG A 161 15.79 11.55 1.31
N ARG A 162 15.07 10.65 1.98
CA ARG A 162 15.63 9.33 2.31
C ARG A 162 15.93 8.50 1.05
N PHE A 163 15.06 8.56 0.05
CA PHE A 163 15.29 7.90 -1.24
C PHE A 163 16.49 8.51 -1.97
N PHE A 164 16.63 9.83 -1.98
CA PHE A 164 17.80 10.54 -2.52
C PHE A 164 19.12 10.01 -1.94
N HIS A 165 19.24 9.95 -0.61
CA HIS A 165 20.46 9.43 0.03
C HIS A 165 20.66 7.93 -0.24
N HIS A 166 19.56 7.19 -0.41
CA HIS A 166 19.62 5.81 -0.85
C HIS A 166 20.22 5.70 -2.26
N LEU A 167 19.80 6.53 -3.22
CA LEU A 167 20.38 6.59 -4.57
C LEU A 167 21.88 6.92 -4.54
N LEU A 168 22.28 7.91 -3.73
CA LEU A 168 23.69 8.28 -3.55
C LEU A 168 24.55 7.13 -3.05
N ARG A 169 24.04 6.33 -2.11
CA ARG A 169 24.72 5.14 -1.60
C ARG A 169 25.02 4.13 -2.71
N TYR A 170 24.18 4.04 -3.73
CA TYR A 170 24.33 3.15 -4.89
C TYR A 170 24.88 3.86 -6.13
N GLN A 171 25.45 5.07 -6.00
CA GLN A 171 26.05 5.84 -7.11
C GLN A 171 25.08 6.14 -8.26
N ARG A 172 23.78 6.23 -7.96
CA ARG A 172 22.75 6.64 -8.93
C ARG A 172 22.66 8.16 -9.00
N PHE A 173 23.76 8.83 -9.36
CA PHE A 173 23.88 10.30 -9.28
C PHE A 173 22.89 11.03 -10.18
N GLU A 174 22.72 10.58 -11.44
CA GLU A 174 21.77 11.17 -12.38
C GLU A 174 20.33 11.16 -11.81
N LYS A 175 19.90 10.01 -11.29
CA LYS A 175 18.58 9.85 -10.67
C LYS A 175 18.43 10.68 -9.40
N ALA A 176 19.46 10.72 -8.56
CA ALA A 176 19.46 11.56 -7.36
C ALA A 176 19.36 13.05 -7.72
N PHE A 177 20.04 13.48 -8.79
CA PHE A 177 19.98 14.85 -9.29
C PHE A 177 18.58 15.20 -9.79
N LEU A 178 17.97 14.35 -10.63
CA LEU A 178 16.59 14.55 -11.11
C LEU A 178 15.60 14.64 -9.95
N LEU A 179 15.69 13.74 -8.98
CA LEU A 179 14.84 13.78 -7.79
C LEU A 179 14.99 15.07 -6.99
N ALA A 180 16.21 15.60 -6.84
CA ALA A 180 16.45 16.87 -6.15
C ALA A 180 15.81 18.07 -6.86
N VAL A 181 15.80 18.05 -8.19
CA VAL A 181 15.09 19.04 -9.03
C VAL A 181 13.59 18.92 -8.82
N ASP A 182 13.02 17.71 -8.91
CA ASP A 182 11.58 17.47 -8.80
C ASP A 182 11.00 17.92 -7.45
N ILE A 183 11.71 17.68 -6.35
CA ILE A 183 11.28 18.11 -5.02
C ILE A 183 11.67 19.56 -4.69
N GLY A 184 12.47 20.21 -5.54
CA GLY A 184 12.94 21.58 -5.37
C GLY A 184 13.89 21.79 -4.18
N ALA A 185 14.66 20.76 -3.79
CA ALA A 185 15.54 20.80 -2.63
C ALA A 185 16.97 21.19 -3.02
N ARG A 186 17.25 22.50 -3.01
CA ARG A 186 18.56 23.05 -3.46
C ARG A 186 19.75 22.61 -2.62
N ASP A 187 19.52 22.32 -1.35
CA ASP A 187 20.55 21.86 -0.42
C ASP A 187 21.14 20.50 -0.83
N LEU A 188 20.34 19.63 -1.46
CA LEU A 188 20.76 18.29 -1.88
C LEU A 188 21.81 18.32 -3.01
N PHE A 189 21.90 19.41 -3.78
CA PHE A 189 22.92 19.52 -4.84
C PHE A 189 24.34 19.57 -4.24
N MET A 190 24.50 20.14 -3.05
CA MET A 190 25.79 20.15 -2.36
C MET A 190 26.20 18.74 -1.93
N ASP A 191 25.24 17.92 -1.49
CA ASP A 191 25.49 16.53 -1.08
C ASP A 191 25.96 15.67 -2.25
N ILE A 192 25.37 15.86 -3.45
CA ILE A 192 25.86 15.23 -4.70
C ILE A 192 27.29 15.68 -4.99
N HIS A 193 27.56 16.99 -4.96
CA HIS A 193 28.85 17.56 -5.33
C HIS A 193 29.99 17.00 -4.48
N TYR A 194 29.84 17.03 -3.15
CA TYR A 194 30.87 16.53 -2.24
C TYR A 194 31.09 15.02 -2.37
N LEU A 195 30.01 14.24 -2.59
CA LEU A 195 30.14 12.80 -2.77
C LEU A 195 30.80 12.42 -4.09
N ALA A 196 30.52 13.14 -5.17
CA ALA A 196 31.17 12.94 -6.47
C ALA A 196 32.67 13.27 -6.40
N LEU A 197 33.02 14.34 -5.66
CA LEU A 197 34.40 14.76 -5.44
C LEU A 197 35.20 13.74 -4.63
N ASP A 198 34.63 13.18 -3.56
CA ASP A 198 35.26 12.12 -2.74
C ASP A 198 35.53 10.84 -3.55
N LYS A 199 34.68 10.55 -4.54
CA LYS A 199 34.81 9.35 -5.39
C LYS A 199 35.65 9.57 -6.66
N GLY A 200 36.14 10.78 -6.89
CA GLY A 200 36.98 11.09 -8.06
C GLY A 200 36.24 11.06 -9.39
N GLU A 201 34.92 11.22 -9.42
CA GLU A 201 34.12 11.32 -10.66
C GLU A 201 34.23 12.70 -11.34
N LEU A 202 35.35 13.40 -11.13
CA LEU A 202 35.74 14.58 -11.89
C LEU A 202 37.01 14.26 -12.68
N ALA A 203 36.84 13.50 -13.75
CA ALA A 203 37.78 13.41 -14.89
C ALA A 203 37.00 13.04 -16.16
#